data_AF-A0A9Q8LJ81-F1
#
_entry.id   AF-A0A9Q8LJ81-F1
#
_cell.length_a   1.000
_cell.length_b   1.000
_cell.length_c   1.000
_cell.angle_alpha   90.00
_cell.angle_beta   90.00
_cell.angle_gamma   90.00
#
_symmetry.space_group_name_H-M   'P 1'
#
loop_
_entity.id
_entity.type
_entity.pdbx_description
1 polymer ?
#
loop_
_entity_poly.entity_id
_entity_poly.type
_entity_poly.pdbx_seq_one_letter_code
_entity_poly.pdbx_strand_id
1 'polypeptide(L)'
;MALRHTYSPDELEEYFNRISLPYTRRVYHVSRLSDKEQLDFLNLLQKHHICKVPWENLIQHYSWHRVVNVKPKHLFSKIVRQQGRGGYCMEVNYFYHLILYSLGFNVYMCGSRIFSPGSNTFGGWTHVVNLVTVGEQKYLLNGGFGGNGPPCPVPLAHDEIQSQIAPAEMRLLHAPIPENLNQSRKLWIFQSRYDPSSDWSTCYCFPDFEFTPADITSMNFAPSHSPHSFFTHKVVAVRFSTEREINGPQGPGSPDEAALASPIDGAITLNHDVLTWRRKGRKVVEWPLRSEEERLHALEMFFGTTLSEEEREAILDTAAMVGARVMDHA
;
A
#
# COMPACT_ATOMS: atom_id res chain seq x y z
N MET A 1 4.29 -10.38 -27.72
CA MET A 1 4.10 -9.92 -26.33
C MET A 1 3.29 -8.64 -26.36
N ALA A 2 2.33 -8.47 -25.46
CA ALA A 2 1.56 -7.21 -25.39
C ALA A 2 2.50 -6.06 -25.00
N LEU A 3 2.41 -4.92 -25.68
CA LEU A 3 3.17 -3.71 -25.35
C LEU A 3 2.64 -3.13 -24.02
N ARG A 4 3.27 -3.51 -22.90
CA ARG A 4 3.06 -2.89 -21.59
C ARG A 4 3.90 -1.61 -21.49
N HIS A 5 3.40 -0.61 -20.76
CA HIS A 5 4.19 0.57 -20.46
C HIS A 5 5.40 0.19 -19.62
N THR A 6 6.54 0.79 -19.92
CA THR A 6 7.78 0.67 -19.15
C THR A 6 8.30 2.08 -18.86
N TYR A 7 8.98 2.21 -17.73
CA TYR A 7 9.70 3.42 -17.35
C TYR A 7 11.11 3.37 -17.91
N SER A 8 11.60 4.51 -18.40
CA SER A 8 12.95 4.66 -18.91
C SER A 8 14.00 4.57 -17.80
N PRO A 9 15.29 4.36 -18.11
CA PRO A 9 16.36 4.40 -17.12
C PRO A 9 16.40 5.69 -16.28
N ASP A 10 16.11 6.84 -16.89
CA ASP A 10 16.06 8.13 -16.18
C ASP A 10 14.86 8.21 -15.23
N GLU A 11 13.71 7.67 -15.62
CA GLU A 11 12.54 7.57 -14.75
C GLU A 11 12.77 6.59 -13.59
N LEU A 12 13.48 5.47 -13.83
CA LEU A 12 13.88 4.55 -12.77
C LEU A 12 14.86 5.20 -11.79
N GLU A 13 15.76 6.04 -12.29
CA GLU A 13 16.68 6.83 -11.48
C GLU A 13 15.94 7.84 -10.57
N GLU A 14 14.99 8.60 -11.12
CA GLU A 14 14.08 9.46 -10.35
C GLU A 14 13.32 8.67 -9.27
N TYR A 15 12.81 7.49 -9.61
CA TYR A 15 12.11 6.61 -8.67
C TYR A 15 13.05 6.11 -7.54
N PHE A 16 14.27 5.69 -7.87
CA PHE A 16 15.24 5.26 -6.85
C PHE A 16 15.62 6.39 -5.91
N ASN A 17 15.72 7.62 -6.41
CA ASN A 17 15.89 8.81 -5.58
C ASN A 17 14.67 9.04 -4.67
N ARG A 18 13.43 8.92 -5.20
CA ARG A 18 12.18 9.08 -4.44
C ARG A 18 12.06 8.12 -3.25
N ILE A 19 12.52 6.88 -3.41
CA ILE A 19 12.49 5.86 -2.35
C ILE A 19 13.78 5.81 -1.53
N SER A 20 14.69 6.76 -1.73
CA SER A 20 15.99 6.83 -1.05
C SER A 20 16.78 5.51 -1.13
N LEU A 21 16.76 4.87 -2.30
CA LEU A 21 17.53 3.65 -2.55
C LEU A 21 19.01 4.03 -2.80
N PRO A 22 19.97 3.50 -2.00
CA PRO A 22 21.38 3.85 -2.12
C PRO A 22 21.92 3.56 -3.52
N TYR A 23 22.73 4.46 -4.07
CA TYR A 23 23.29 4.35 -5.43
C TYR A 23 23.98 2.99 -5.67
N THR A 24 24.74 2.50 -4.69
CA THR A 24 25.48 1.22 -4.73
C THR A 24 24.58 -0.02 -4.75
N ARG A 25 23.28 0.12 -4.50
CA ARG A 25 22.31 -0.97 -4.44
C ARG A 25 21.31 -0.95 -5.59
N ARG A 26 21.45 -0.01 -6.53
CA ARG A 26 20.54 0.14 -7.67
C ARG A 26 20.83 -0.91 -8.72
N VAL A 27 19.76 -1.57 -9.16
CA VAL A 27 19.77 -2.52 -10.27
C VAL A 27 18.75 -2.02 -11.27
N TYR A 28 19.18 -1.83 -12.52
CA TYR A 28 18.29 -1.35 -13.60
C TYR A 28 17.71 -2.49 -14.44
N HIS A 29 18.27 -3.70 -14.32
CA HIS A 29 17.72 -4.90 -14.96
C HIS A 29 18.14 -6.17 -14.23
N VAL A 30 17.20 -7.08 -13.96
CA VAL A 30 17.45 -8.26 -13.12
C VAL A 30 18.01 -9.48 -13.86
N SER A 31 18.03 -9.48 -15.20
CA SER A 31 18.44 -10.66 -16.00
C SER A 31 19.84 -11.21 -15.72
N ARG A 32 20.73 -10.43 -15.10
CA ARG A 32 22.10 -10.86 -14.76
C ARG A 32 22.24 -11.30 -13.30
N LEU A 33 21.18 -11.19 -12.50
CA LEU A 33 21.16 -11.59 -11.10
C LEU A 33 20.75 -13.06 -10.98
N SER A 34 21.41 -13.77 -10.08
CA SER A 34 20.94 -15.08 -9.60
C SER A 34 19.59 -14.97 -8.89
N ASP A 35 18.87 -16.08 -8.75
CA ASP A 35 17.57 -16.11 -8.06
C ASP A 35 17.66 -15.52 -6.64
N LYS A 36 18.75 -15.81 -5.91
CA LYS A 36 18.99 -15.24 -4.59
C LYS A 36 19.16 -13.72 -4.64
N GLU A 37 19.98 -13.20 -5.56
CA GLU A 37 20.19 -11.76 -5.71
C GLU A 37 18.93 -11.03 -6.16
N GLN A 38 18.09 -11.66 -7.00
CA GLN A 38 16.78 -11.12 -7.38
C GLN A 38 15.86 -11.01 -6.17
N LEU A 39 15.77 -12.05 -5.34
CA LEU A 39 14.95 -12.03 -4.14
C LEU A 39 15.47 -11.02 -3.10
N ASP A 40 16.78 -10.92 -2.91
CA ASP A 40 17.41 -9.94 -2.02
C ASP A 40 17.12 -8.50 -2.48
N PHE A 41 17.23 -8.25 -3.80
CA PHE A 41 16.88 -6.96 -4.38
C PHE A 41 15.38 -6.66 -4.29
N LEU A 42 14.52 -7.66 -4.49
CA LEU A 42 13.07 -7.52 -4.37
C LEU A 42 12.65 -7.14 -2.94
N ASN A 43 13.23 -7.80 -1.94
CA ASN A 43 13.04 -7.47 -0.52
C ASN A 43 13.45 -6.03 -0.22
N LEU A 44 14.65 -5.63 -0.67
CA LEU A 44 15.16 -4.28 -0.50
C LEU A 44 14.24 -3.24 -1.15
N LEU A 45 13.85 -3.50 -2.40
CA LEU A 45 13.02 -2.60 -3.19
C LEU A 45 11.62 -2.42 -2.57
N GLN A 46 10.99 -3.52 -2.12
CA GLN A 46 9.69 -3.47 -1.46
C GLN A 46 9.77 -2.67 -0.17
N LYS A 47 10.78 -2.93 0.68
CA LYS A 47 11.00 -2.19 1.93
C LYS A 47 11.09 -0.68 1.69
N HIS A 48 11.98 -0.26 0.78
CA HIS A 48 12.15 1.15 0.46
C HIS A 48 10.86 1.76 -0.09
N HIS A 49 10.16 1.03 -0.97
CA HIS A 49 8.89 1.48 -1.54
C HIS A 49 7.83 1.72 -0.47
N ILE A 50 7.51 0.74 0.37
CA ILE A 50 6.39 0.82 1.34
C ILE A 50 6.66 1.75 2.52
N CYS A 51 7.92 2.11 2.78
CA CYS A 51 8.29 3.10 3.78
C CYS A 51 8.24 4.54 3.21
N LYS A 52 8.51 4.72 1.91
CA LYS A 52 8.62 6.05 1.27
C LYS A 52 7.40 6.48 0.50
N VAL A 53 6.67 5.53 -0.10
CA VAL A 53 5.44 5.77 -0.86
C VAL A 53 4.28 5.40 0.06
N PRO A 54 3.59 6.38 0.67
CA PRO A 54 2.46 6.07 1.52
C PRO A 54 1.32 5.48 0.69
N TRP A 55 0.62 4.53 1.26
CA TRP A 55 -0.73 4.26 0.82
C TRP A 55 -1.63 5.40 1.30
N GLU A 56 -2.42 6.02 0.44
CA GLU A 56 -3.26 7.16 0.79
C GLU A 56 -4.43 7.34 -0.18
N ASN A 57 -5.56 7.90 0.28
CA ASN A 57 -6.68 8.24 -0.60
C ASN A 57 -6.99 9.74 -0.67
N LEU A 58 -5.98 10.59 -0.49
CA LEU A 58 -6.09 12.04 -0.41
C LEU A 58 -6.68 12.65 -1.69
N ILE A 59 -6.43 12.08 -2.89
CA ILE A 59 -7.07 12.60 -4.11
C ILE A 59 -8.60 12.60 -4.01
N GLN A 60 -9.20 11.65 -3.30
CA GLN A 60 -10.67 11.60 -3.17
C GLN A 60 -11.21 12.74 -2.29
N HIS A 61 -10.37 13.33 -1.46
CA HIS A 61 -10.79 14.25 -0.39
C HIS A 61 -10.24 15.67 -0.54
N TYR A 62 -8.98 15.81 -0.98
CA TYR A 62 -8.22 17.06 -1.11
C TYR A 62 -7.94 17.43 -2.57
N SER A 63 -8.86 17.08 -3.48
CA SER A 63 -8.82 17.53 -4.86
C SER A 63 -10.22 17.89 -5.32
N TRP A 64 -10.36 18.99 -6.04
CA TRP A 64 -11.63 19.44 -6.60
C TRP A 64 -12.20 18.44 -7.63
N HIS A 65 -11.34 17.71 -8.36
CA HIS A 65 -11.81 16.75 -9.36
C HIS A 65 -12.16 15.39 -8.75
N ARG A 66 -11.56 15.01 -7.62
CA ARG A 66 -11.76 13.71 -6.92
C ARG A 66 -11.57 12.45 -7.78
N VAL A 67 -10.98 12.59 -8.97
CA VAL A 67 -10.71 11.50 -9.92
C VAL A 67 -9.42 10.78 -9.58
N VAL A 68 -9.51 9.51 -9.19
CA VAL A 68 -8.36 8.63 -9.03
C VAL A 68 -7.93 8.06 -10.39
N ASN A 69 -6.72 8.42 -10.84
CA ASN A 69 -6.24 8.13 -12.19
C ASN A 69 -5.07 7.13 -12.17
N VAL A 70 -5.31 5.94 -12.71
CA VAL A 70 -4.32 4.85 -12.75
C VAL A 70 -3.47 4.82 -14.01
N LYS A 71 -3.47 5.89 -14.85
CA LYS A 71 -2.65 5.93 -16.06
C LYS A 71 -1.16 6.01 -15.70
N PRO A 72 -0.27 5.21 -16.35
CA PRO A 72 1.14 5.10 -15.95
C PRO A 72 1.91 6.42 -15.82
N LYS A 73 1.74 7.35 -16.77
CA LYS A 73 2.40 8.67 -16.73
C LYS A 73 1.91 9.54 -15.56
N HIS A 74 0.62 9.45 -15.24
CA HIS A 74 0.05 10.18 -14.10
C HIS A 74 0.54 9.58 -12.78
N LEU A 75 0.53 8.25 -12.66
CA LEU A 75 1.06 7.54 -11.49
C LEU A 75 2.51 7.94 -11.21
N PHE A 76 3.36 7.98 -12.24
CA PHE A 76 4.75 8.40 -12.08
C PHE A 76 4.85 9.85 -11.60
N SER A 77 4.16 10.78 -12.26
CA SER A 77 4.17 12.19 -11.84
C SER A 77 3.69 12.36 -10.39
N LYS A 78 2.58 11.71 -10.03
CA LYS A 78 2.01 11.77 -8.68
C LYS A 78 2.95 11.15 -7.64
N ILE A 79 3.36 9.90 -7.82
CA ILE A 79 4.07 9.14 -6.78
C ILE A 79 5.54 9.56 -6.67
N VAL A 80 6.19 9.88 -7.80
CA VAL A 80 7.63 10.18 -7.86
C VAL A 80 7.91 11.66 -7.73
N ARG A 81 7.18 12.52 -8.45
CA ARG A 81 7.53 13.94 -8.57
C ARG A 81 6.77 14.86 -7.60
N GLN A 82 5.69 14.38 -6.98
CA GLN A 82 5.00 15.13 -5.92
C GLN A 82 5.44 14.64 -4.54
N GLN A 83 5.85 15.59 -3.70
CA GLN A 83 6.41 15.30 -2.38
C GLN A 83 5.38 14.66 -1.45
N GLY A 84 5.78 13.56 -0.81
CA GLY A 84 4.96 12.87 0.19
C GLY A 84 3.67 12.25 -0.37
N ARG A 85 3.49 12.22 -1.69
CA ARG A 85 2.32 11.60 -2.31
C ARG A 85 2.53 10.12 -2.56
N GLY A 86 1.42 9.40 -2.63
CA GLY A 86 1.38 8.00 -2.97
C GLY A 86 0.06 7.69 -3.66
N GLY A 87 -0.72 6.76 -3.11
CA GLY A 87 -2.06 6.47 -3.61
C GLY A 87 -2.65 5.26 -2.93
N TYR A 88 -3.91 4.96 -3.23
CA TYR A 88 -4.54 3.78 -2.65
C TYR A 88 -4.14 2.52 -3.43
N CYS A 89 -4.75 1.38 -3.10
CA CYS A 89 -4.30 0.08 -3.59
C CYS A 89 -4.10 -0.03 -5.10
N MET A 90 -5.02 0.50 -5.91
CA MET A 90 -4.91 0.40 -7.38
C MET A 90 -3.74 1.23 -7.91
N GLU A 91 -3.45 2.39 -7.30
CA GLU A 91 -2.38 3.27 -7.74
C GLU A 91 -1.01 2.72 -7.35
N VAL A 92 -0.81 2.41 -6.06
CA VAL A 92 0.52 2.01 -5.57
C VAL A 92 0.93 0.63 -6.06
N ASN A 93 0.01 -0.35 -6.08
CA ASN A 93 0.36 -1.69 -6.55
C ASN A 93 0.50 -1.74 -8.07
N TYR A 94 -0.26 -0.97 -8.84
CA TYR A 94 -0.06 -0.89 -10.30
C TYR A 94 1.21 -0.10 -10.65
N PHE A 95 1.50 0.99 -9.96
CA PHE A 95 2.76 1.69 -10.13
C PHE A 95 3.96 0.78 -9.81
N TYR A 96 3.90 0.06 -8.68
CA TYR A 96 4.95 -0.87 -8.31
C TYR A 96 5.09 -2.04 -9.30
N HIS A 97 3.98 -2.54 -9.85
CA HIS A 97 3.99 -3.50 -10.96
C HIS A 97 4.82 -2.99 -12.14
N LEU A 98 4.57 -1.75 -12.57
CA LEU A 98 5.26 -1.14 -13.72
C LEU A 98 6.75 -0.94 -13.44
N ILE A 99 7.13 -0.59 -12.21
CA ILE A 99 8.53 -0.55 -11.78
C ILE A 99 9.17 -1.94 -11.91
N LEU A 100 8.57 -2.97 -11.31
CA LEU A 100 9.09 -4.34 -11.36
C LEU A 100 9.21 -4.86 -12.80
N TYR A 101 8.19 -4.61 -13.62
CA TYR A 101 8.18 -4.98 -15.04
C TYR A 101 9.28 -4.25 -15.82
N SER A 102 9.50 -2.96 -15.56
CA SER A 102 10.58 -2.17 -16.20
C SER A 102 11.97 -2.65 -15.80
N LEU A 103 12.12 -3.18 -14.58
CA LEU A 103 13.36 -3.79 -14.08
C LEU A 103 13.58 -5.22 -14.61
N GLY A 104 12.65 -5.76 -15.40
CA GLY A 104 12.77 -7.06 -16.04
C GLY A 104 12.34 -8.25 -15.16
N PHE A 105 11.66 -8.01 -14.04
CA PHE A 105 11.10 -9.10 -13.24
C PHE A 105 9.99 -9.84 -14.01
N ASN A 106 9.88 -11.15 -13.80
CA ASN A 106 8.72 -11.93 -14.24
C ASN A 106 7.55 -11.66 -13.30
N VAL A 107 6.75 -10.64 -13.61
CA VAL A 107 5.67 -10.13 -12.76
C VAL A 107 4.36 -9.97 -13.52
N TYR A 108 3.25 -10.27 -12.86
CA TYR A 108 1.90 -9.92 -13.30
C TYR A 108 1.03 -9.50 -12.11
N MET A 109 -0.08 -8.82 -12.42
CA MET A 109 -1.07 -8.42 -11.43
C MET A 109 -2.19 -9.45 -11.35
N CYS A 110 -2.83 -9.54 -10.17
CA CYS A 110 -4.06 -10.29 -9.97
C CYS A 110 -5.08 -9.42 -9.24
N GLY A 111 -6.34 -9.51 -9.62
CA GLY A 111 -7.41 -8.94 -8.82
C GLY A 111 -7.55 -9.66 -7.49
N SER A 112 -7.94 -8.92 -6.46
CA SER A 112 -8.11 -9.41 -5.11
C SER A 112 -9.43 -8.95 -4.50
N ARG A 113 -10.00 -9.80 -3.64
CA ARG A 113 -11.22 -9.53 -2.89
C ARG A 113 -10.87 -9.29 -1.45
N ILE A 114 -11.30 -8.16 -0.91
CA ILE A 114 -11.16 -7.86 0.52
C ILE A 114 -12.20 -8.67 1.30
N PHE A 115 -11.77 -9.26 2.40
CA PHE A 115 -12.65 -9.95 3.34
C PHE A 115 -13.38 -8.94 4.23
N SER A 116 -14.68 -9.15 4.41
CA SER A 116 -15.54 -8.36 5.29
C SER A 116 -15.85 -9.19 6.53
N PRO A 117 -15.24 -8.89 7.70
CA PRO A 117 -15.51 -9.64 8.93
C PRO A 117 -16.97 -9.56 9.37
N GLY A 118 -17.63 -8.41 9.15
CA GLY A 118 -19.02 -8.20 9.56
C GLY A 118 -20.04 -9.08 8.82
N SER A 119 -19.76 -9.43 7.57
CA SER A 119 -20.59 -10.33 6.77
C SER A 119 -20.01 -11.74 6.63
N ASN A 120 -18.79 -11.96 7.14
CA ASN A 120 -18.02 -13.18 6.97
C ASN A 120 -17.91 -13.63 5.50
N THR A 121 -17.72 -12.66 4.59
CA THR A 121 -17.67 -12.88 3.14
C THR A 121 -16.61 -12.01 2.46
N PHE A 122 -16.14 -12.44 1.28
CA PHE A 122 -15.31 -11.69 0.37
C PHE A 122 -16.14 -10.79 -0.55
N GLY A 123 -15.67 -9.54 -0.73
CA GLY A 123 -16.28 -8.59 -1.65
C GLY A 123 -16.00 -8.88 -3.12
N GLY A 124 -16.29 -7.88 -3.98
CA GLY A 124 -15.91 -7.87 -5.39
C GLY A 124 -14.38 -7.71 -5.59
N TRP A 125 -13.96 -7.64 -6.85
CA TRP A 125 -12.58 -7.32 -7.22
C TRP A 125 -12.31 -5.83 -6.99
N THR A 126 -11.94 -5.47 -5.76
CA THR A 126 -11.72 -4.08 -5.32
C THR A 126 -10.31 -3.83 -4.80
N HIS A 127 -9.43 -4.82 -4.93
CA HIS A 127 -8.01 -4.74 -4.59
C HIS A 127 -7.18 -5.38 -5.70
N VAL A 128 -5.88 -5.08 -5.75
CA VAL A 128 -4.94 -5.70 -6.71
C VAL A 128 -3.67 -6.09 -5.98
N VAL A 129 -3.07 -7.21 -6.36
CA VAL A 129 -1.78 -7.69 -5.84
C VAL A 129 -0.82 -7.98 -6.98
N ASN A 130 0.48 -8.06 -6.68
CA ASN A 130 1.51 -8.45 -7.63
C ASN A 130 2.03 -9.86 -7.31
N LEU A 131 2.19 -10.68 -8.36
CA LEU A 131 2.85 -11.97 -8.28
C LEU A 131 4.15 -11.93 -9.07
N VAL A 132 5.27 -12.19 -8.40
CA VAL A 132 6.62 -12.21 -9.01
C VAL A 132 7.15 -13.64 -8.94
N THR A 133 7.70 -14.14 -10.05
CA THR A 133 8.38 -15.44 -10.08
C THR A 133 9.90 -15.22 -10.03
N VAL A 134 10.56 -15.89 -9.08
CA VAL A 134 12.03 -15.93 -8.94
C VAL A 134 12.44 -17.39 -8.87
N GLY A 135 13.26 -17.86 -9.82
CA GLY A 135 13.49 -19.28 -10.04
C GLY A 135 12.17 -20.02 -10.30
N GLU A 136 11.89 -21.06 -9.50
CA GLU A 136 10.65 -21.84 -9.56
C GLU A 136 9.57 -21.35 -8.58
N GLN A 137 9.88 -20.39 -7.70
CA GLN A 137 8.99 -19.94 -6.64
C GLN A 137 8.27 -18.64 -7.03
N LYS A 138 6.95 -18.60 -6.79
CA LYS A 138 6.15 -17.37 -6.89
C LYS A 138 6.05 -16.68 -5.53
N TYR A 139 6.08 -15.36 -5.54
CA TYR A 139 5.96 -14.51 -4.37
C TYR A 139 4.82 -13.51 -4.54
N LEU A 140 4.03 -13.33 -3.50
CA LEU A 140 3.03 -12.29 -3.34
C LEU A 140 3.70 -11.01 -2.85
N LEU A 141 3.45 -9.91 -3.56
CA LEU A 141 3.82 -8.57 -3.15
C LEU A 141 2.56 -7.71 -3.07
N ASN A 142 2.40 -7.03 -1.93
CA ASN A 142 1.24 -6.19 -1.70
C ASN A 142 1.55 -5.07 -0.69
N GLY A 143 2.06 -3.94 -1.19
CA GLY A 143 2.21 -2.72 -0.39
C GLY A 143 0.89 -1.95 -0.21
N GLY A 144 -0.13 -2.30 -0.98
CA GLY A 144 -1.39 -1.56 -1.07
C GLY A 144 -2.51 -1.97 -0.11
N PHE A 145 -2.26 -2.85 0.87
CA PHE A 145 -3.29 -3.28 1.84
C PHE A 145 -3.35 -2.42 3.11
N GLY A 146 -2.37 -1.55 3.33
CA GLY A 146 -2.21 -0.77 4.56
C GLY A 146 -1.33 -1.46 5.60
N GLY A 147 -1.47 -1.08 6.88
CA GLY A 147 -0.46 -1.36 7.92
C GLY A 147 -0.35 -2.83 8.31
N ASN A 148 -1.36 -3.62 7.93
CA ASN A 148 -1.40 -5.07 8.12
C ASN A 148 -1.02 -5.85 6.84
N GLY A 149 -0.49 -5.18 5.82
CA GLY A 149 0.06 -5.83 4.63
C GLY A 149 1.40 -6.53 4.87
N PRO A 150 1.84 -7.39 3.94
CA PRO A 150 3.14 -8.05 4.04
C PRO A 150 4.31 -7.05 3.87
N PRO A 151 5.28 -6.98 4.80
CA PRO A 151 6.41 -6.07 4.70
C PRO A 151 7.52 -6.57 3.75
N CYS A 152 7.43 -7.82 3.30
CA CYS A 152 8.37 -8.48 2.39
C CYS A 152 7.61 -9.37 1.38
N PRO A 153 8.28 -9.88 0.32
CA PRO A 153 7.69 -10.85 -0.60
C PRO A 153 7.31 -12.15 0.14
N VAL A 154 6.07 -12.59 -0.02
CA VAL A 154 5.54 -13.80 0.65
C VAL A 154 5.52 -14.96 -0.34
N PRO A 155 6.27 -16.06 -0.16
CA PRO A 155 6.18 -17.20 -1.06
C PRO A 155 4.74 -17.75 -1.08
N LEU A 156 4.25 -18.08 -2.27
CA LEU A 156 2.98 -18.77 -2.48
C LEU A 156 3.12 -20.23 -2.03
N ALA A 157 3.08 -20.43 -0.71
CA ALA A 157 3.15 -21.72 -0.04
C ALA A 157 1.94 -21.88 0.88
N HIS A 158 1.31 -23.05 0.84
CA HIS A 158 0.12 -23.32 1.64
C HIS A 158 0.49 -23.51 3.11
N ASP A 159 -0.12 -22.72 3.98
CA ASP A 159 -0.03 -22.78 5.44
C ASP A 159 1.39 -22.66 6.00
N GLU A 160 2.28 -21.98 5.27
CA GLU A 160 3.60 -21.62 5.76
C GLU A 160 3.53 -20.34 6.59
N ILE A 161 3.76 -20.46 7.90
CA ILE A 161 3.76 -19.34 8.83
C ILE A 161 5.05 -18.54 8.67
N GLN A 162 4.92 -17.23 8.47
CA GLN A 162 6.02 -16.29 8.37
C GLN A 162 5.83 -15.14 9.36
N SER A 163 6.95 -14.59 9.83
CA SER A 163 6.91 -13.33 10.56
C SER A 163 6.42 -12.22 9.63
N GLN A 164 5.43 -11.45 10.07
CA GLN A 164 5.07 -10.18 9.46
C GLN A 164 5.99 -9.09 10.03
N ILE A 165 5.52 -8.35 11.04
CA ILE A 165 6.34 -7.48 11.89
C ILE A 165 6.23 -8.05 13.30
N ALA A 166 7.30 -8.70 13.76
CA ALA A 166 7.29 -9.40 15.04
C ALA A 166 6.66 -8.53 16.17
N PRO A 167 5.72 -9.08 16.95
CA PRO A 167 5.35 -10.50 17.05
C PRO A 167 4.29 -10.98 16.04
N ALA A 168 3.80 -10.10 15.15
CA ALA A 168 2.76 -10.47 14.20
C ALA A 168 3.25 -11.49 13.18
N GLU A 169 2.36 -12.38 12.78
CA GLU A 169 2.62 -13.44 11.80
C GLU A 169 1.61 -13.37 10.67
N MET A 170 2.01 -13.91 9.52
CA MET A 170 1.22 -13.99 8.31
C MET A 170 1.34 -15.37 7.67
N ARG A 171 0.33 -15.76 6.91
CA ARG A 171 0.36 -16.99 6.09
C ARG A 171 -0.52 -16.85 4.86
N LEU A 172 -0.30 -17.76 3.91
CA LEU A 172 -1.19 -17.97 2.77
C LEU A 172 -1.86 -19.33 2.86
N LEU A 173 -3.18 -19.36 2.74
CA LEU A 173 -3.93 -20.60 2.55
C LEU A 173 -4.31 -20.74 1.07
N HIS A 174 -4.17 -21.94 0.52
CA HIS A 174 -4.68 -22.29 -0.80
C HIS A 174 -5.96 -23.13 -0.66
N ALA A 175 -7.12 -22.45 -0.65
CA ALA A 175 -8.41 -23.02 -0.28
C ALA A 175 -9.55 -22.37 -1.07
N PRO A 176 -10.72 -23.03 -1.21
CA PRO A 176 -11.91 -22.38 -1.75
C PRO A 176 -12.44 -21.33 -0.77
N ILE A 177 -13.19 -20.36 -1.29
CA ILE A 177 -13.94 -19.40 -0.47
C ILE A 177 -15.40 -19.86 -0.29
N PRO A 178 -16.07 -19.50 0.83
CA PRO A 178 -17.43 -19.96 1.12
C PRO A 178 -18.45 -19.66 0.00
N GLU A 179 -18.25 -18.57 -0.73
CA GLU A 179 -19.14 -18.12 -1.80
C GLU A 179 -19.02 -18.94 -3.09
N ASN A 180 -17.98 -19.77 -3.24
CA ASN A 180 -17.83 -20.60 -4.43
C ASN A 180 -18.78 -21.79 -4.38
N LEU A 181 -19.69 -21.90 -5.36
CA LEU A 181 -20.46 -23.14 -5.55
C LEU A 181 -19.57 -24.34 -5.90
N ASN A 182 -18.50 -24.09 -6.67
CA ASN A 182 -17.51 -25.11 -7.00
C ASN A 182 -16.29 -25.04 -6.07
N GLN A 183 -16.32 -25.86 -5.00
CA GLN A 183 -15.27 -25.92 -3.97
C GLN A 183 -13.92 -26.52 -4.45
N SER A 184 -13.83 -27.02 -5.70
CA SER A 184 -12.55 -27.42 -6.30
C SER A 184 -11.70 -26.22 -6.75
N ARG A 185 -12.33 -25.05 -6.92
CA ARG A 185 -11.64 -23.81 -7.29
C ARG A 185 -11.07 -23.16 -6.04
N LYS A 186 -9.76 -23.21 -5.92
CA LYS A 186 -9.01 -22.62 -4.81
C LYS A 186 -8.53 -21.22 -5.17
N LEU A 187 -8.48 -20.37 -4.15
CA LEU A 187 -7.83 -19.08 -4.18
C LEU A 187 -6.72 -19.07 -3.13
N TRP A 188 -5.76 -18.18 -3.28
CA TRP A 188 -4.83 -17.85 -2.22
C TRP A 188 -5.49 -16.87 -1.26
N ILE A 189 -5.48 -17.17 0.03
CA ILE A 189 -6.10 -16.39 1.10
C ILE A 189 -5.00 -15.92 2.02
N PHE A 190 -4.79 -14.60 2.09
CA PHE A 190 -3.85 -14.00 3.02
C PHE A 190 -4.51 -13.86 4.39
N GLN A 191 -3.83 -14.37 5.41
CA GLN A 191 -4.22 -14.20 6.81
C GLN A 191 -3.06 -13.61 7.60
N SER A 192 -3.39 -12.82 8.61
CA SER A 192 -2.45 -12.34 9.61
C SER A 192 -2.98 -12.53 11.02
N ARG A 193 -2.08 -12.55 12.00
CA ARG A 193 -2.42 -12.55 13.43
C ARG A 193 -1.47 -11.65 14.19
N TYR A 194 -1.95 -11.09 15.30
CA TYR A 194 -1.20 -10.10 16.06
C TYR A 194 0.01 -10.69 16.79
N ASP A 195 -0.10 -11.93 17.27
CA ASP A 195 0.97 -12.71 17.87
C ASP A 195 0.65 -14.22 17.75
N PRO A 196 1.58 -15.13 18.11
CA PRO A 196 1.37 -16.57 17.98
C PRO A 196 0.21 -17.16 18.79
N SER A 197 -0.27 -16.46 19.81
CA SER A 197 -1.42 -16.87 20.64
C SER A 197 -2.75 -16.31 20.14
N SER A 198 -2.72 -15.35 19.21
CA SER A 198 -3.90 -14.75 18.62
C SER A 198 -4.51 -15.63 17.53
N ASP A 199 -5.83 -15.50 17.35
CA ASP A 199 -6.53 -16.11 16.23
C ASP A 199 -6.11 -15.49 14.89
N TRP A 200 -6.18 -16.31 13.83
CA TRP A 200 -5.94 -15.85 12.46
C TRP A 200 -7.08 -14.96 11.97
N SER A 201 -6.73 -13.77 11.49
CA SER A 201 -7.64 -12.86 10.80
C SER A 201 -7.50 -13.01 9.29
N THR A 202 -8.62 -13.29 8.61
CA THR A 202 -8.67 -13.29 7.14
C THR A 202 -8.69 -11.87 6.60
N CYS A 203 -7.80 -11.59 5.66
CA CYS A 203 -7.61 -10.24 5.12
C CYS A 203 -8.18 -10.10 3.71
N TYR A 204 -7.70 -10.93 2.78
CA TYR A 204 -8.12 -10.89 1.37
C TYR A 204 -7.79 -12.21 0.68
N CYS A 205 -8.40 -12.44 -0.50
CA CYS A 205 -8.05 -13.55 -1.37
C CYS A 205 -7.77 -13.09 -2.81
N PHE A 206 -7.05 -13.91 -3.57
CA PHE A 206 -6.68 -13.64 -4.97
C PHE A 206 -6.46 -14.95 -5.73
N PRO A 207 -6.66 -14.96 -7.06
CA PRO A 207 -6.36 -16.11 -7.90
C PRO A 207 -4.90 -16.07 -8.38
N ASP A 208 -4.47 -17.15 -9.04
CA ASP A 208 -3.17 -17.23 -9.71
C ASP A 208 -3.32 -17.10 -11.25
N PHE A 209 -3.89 -15.99 -11.72
CA PHE A 209 -3.94 -15.65 -13.15
C PHE A 209 -3.84 -14.14 -13.39
N GLU A 210 -3.33 -13.77 -14.57
CA GLU A 210 -3.04 -12.38 -14.92
C GLU A 210 -4.29 -11.53 -15.14
N PHE A 211 -4.29 -10.35 -14.52
CA PHE A 211 -5.17 -9.22 -14.81
C PHE A 211 -4.41 -8.19 -15.65
N THR A 212 -5.12 -7.58 -16.59
CA THR A 212 -4.58 -6.56 -17.48
C THR A 212 -4.78 -5.14 -16.91
N PRO A 213 -4.07 -4.12 -17.42
CA PRO A 213 -4.34 -2.71 -17.09
C PRO A 213 -5.78 -2.26 -17.33
N ALA A 214 -6.48 -2.87 -18.29
CA ALA A 214 -7.89 -2.58 -18.53
C ALA A 214 -8.74 -3.05 -17.34
N ASP A 215 -8.45 -4.25 -16.81
CA ASP A 215 -9.11 -4.76 -15.59
C ASP A 215 -8.85 -3.84 -14.41
N ILE A 216 -7.61 -3.37 -14.21
CA ILE A 216 -7.27 -2.42 -13.13
C ILE A 216 -8.06 -1.12 -13.28
N THR A 217 -8.17 -0.59 -14.51
CA THR A 217 -8.94 0.63 -14.78
C THR A 217 -10.42 0.44 -14.45
N SER A 218 -11.01 -0.71 -14.80
CA SER A 218 -12.39 -1.04 -14.47
C SER A 218 -12.58 -1.22 -12.95
N MET A 219 -11.67 -1.94 -12.29
CA MET A 219 -11.71 -2.21 -10.85
C MET A 219 -11.57 -0.94 -10.01
N ASN A 220 -10.81 0.06 -10.50
CA ASN A 220 -10.62 1.35 -9.86
C ASN A 220 -11.94 2.13 -9.63
N PHE A 221 -12.96 1.87 -10.46
CA PHE A 221 -14.20 2.64 -10.41
C PHE A 221 -14.95 2.48 -9.08
N ALA A 222 -15.13 1.24 -8.61
CA ALA A 222 -15.93 0.97 -7.42
C ALA A 222 -15.32 1.56 -6.13
N PRO A 223 -14.03 1.34 -5.79
CA PRO A 223 -13.39 1.98 -4.65
C PRO A 223 -13.40 3.52 -4.73
N SER A 224 -13.23 4.07 -5.94
CA SER A 224 -13.11 5.52 -6.16
C SER A 224 -14.45 6.28 -6.08
N HIS A 225 -15.57 5.68 -6.52
CA HIS A 225 -16.84 6.41 -6.72
C HIS A 225 -18.03 5.84 -5.94
N SER A 226 -17.99 4.59 -5.48
CA SER A 226 -19.14 4.01 -4.81
C SER A 226 -19.40 4.73 -3.47
N PRO A 227 -20.62 5.22 -3.21
CA PRO A 227 -20.96 5.81 -1.91
C PRO A 227 -20.90 4.79 -0.76
N HIS A 228 -20.95 3.49 -1.07
CA HIS A 228 -20.79 2.41 -0.09
C HIS A 228 -19.32 2.07 0.21
N SER A 229 -18.39 2.61 -0.56
CA SER A 229 -16.96 2.45 -0.34
C SER A 229 -16.51 3.35 0.80
N PHE A 230 -15.83 2.81 1.82
CA PHE A 230 -15.31 3.66 2.91
C PHE A 230 -14.33 4.74 2.41
N PHE A 231 -13.67 4.48 1.28
CA PHE A 231 -12.76 5.41 0.64
C PHE A 231 -13.40 6.76 0.28
N THR A 232 -14.72 6.82 0.05
CA THR A 232 -15.41 8.05 -0.36
C THR A 232 -15.82 8.94 0.80
N HIS A 233 -15.68 8.49 2.05
CA HIS A 233 -16.06 9.26 3.24
C HIS A 233 -15.05 9.19 4.39
N LYS A 234 -13.97 8.41 4.27
CA LYS A 234 -12.86 8.40 5.23
C LYS A 234 -11.54 8.73 4.53
N VAL A 235 -10.78 9.65 5.12
CA VAL A 235 -9.39 9.91 4.78
C VAL A 235 -8.52 8.89 5.48
N VAL A 236 -7.69 8.15 4.75
CA VAL A 236 -6.79 7.15 5.33
C VAL A 236 -5.43 7.26 4.66
N ALA A 237 -4.36 7.20 5.47
CA ALA A 237 -2.98 7.16 5.00
C ALA A 237 -2.17 6.17 5.84
N VAL A 238 -1.27 5.44 5.19
CA VAL A 238 -0.42 4.43 5.82
C VAL A 238 0.98 4.44 5.22
N ARG A 239 2.00 4.31 6.07
CA ARG A 239 3.33 3.88 5.65
C ARG A 239 3.95 2.96 6.70
N PHE A 240 4.89 2.13 6.27
CA PHE A 240 5.70 1.36 7.21
C PHE A 240 6.77 2.26 7.86
N SER A 241 7.14 1.92 9.09
CA SER A 241 8.21 2.58 9.85
C SER A 241 9.38 1.64 10.10
N THR A 242 10.52 2.24 10.39
CA THR A 242 11.78 1.56 10.69
C THR A 242 12.30 1.87 12.09
N GLU A 243 13.18 1.02 12.62
CA GLU A 243 13.68 1.13 14.00
C GLU A 243 14.35 2.47 14.33
N ARG A 244 15.01 3.10 13.35
CA ARG A 244 15.74 4.36 13.54
C ARG A 244 14.89 5.62 13.43
N GLU A 245 13.61 5.52 13.10
CA GLU A 245 12.73 6.68 13.07
C GLU A 245 12.40 7.18 14.49
N ILE A 246 12.49 8.49 14.68
CA ILE A 246 12.31 9.17 15.97
C ILE A 246 11.07 10.07 15.91
N ASN A 247 10.18 9.97 16.90
CA ASN A 247 9.06 10.90 17.05
C ASN A 247 9.52 12.18 17.76
N GLY A 248 10.25 13.04 17.06
CA GLY A 248 10.67 14.34 17.59
C GLY A 248 9.55 15.39 17.56
N PRO A 249 9.83 16.66 17.93
CA PRO A 249 8.86 17.75 17.85
C PRO A 249 8.26 17.99 16.46
N GLN A 250 8.98 17.61 15.40
CA GLN A 250 8.55 17.72 14.00
C GLN A 250 7.96 16.40 13.45
N GLY A 251 7.84 15.37 14.30
CA GLY A 251 7.48 14.01 13.88
C GLY A 251 8.62 13.27 13.17
N PRO A 252 8.40 12.00 12.76
CA PRO A 252 9.40 11.21 12.05
C PRO A 252 9.57 11.59 10.56
N GLY A 253 8.63 12.36 9.99
CA GLY A 253 8.63 12.75 8.58
C GLY A 253 8.60 11.57 7.61
N SER A 254 9.08 11.79 6.38
CA SER A 254 9.41 10.71 5.44
C SER A 254 10.82 10.19 5.75
N PRO A 255 11.05 8.87 5.90
CA PRO A 255 12.34 8.35 6.34
C PRO A 255 13.46 8.67 5.33
N ASP A 256 14.66 8.94 5.81
CA ASP A 256 15.85 9.11 4.97
C ASP A 256 16.58 7.77 4.76
N GLU A 257 17.70 7.81 4.02
CA GLU A 257 18.51 6.61 3.76
C GLU A 257 19.03 5.96 5.07
N ALA A 258 19.38 6.77 6.07
CA ALA A 258 19.93 6.29 7.34
C ALA A 258 18.88 5.55 8.18
N ALA A 259 17.62 6.02 8.17
CA ALA A 259 16.48 5.36 8.77
C ALA A 259 16.17 4.03 8.05
N LEU A 260 16.10 4.06 6.71
CA LEU A 260 15.83 2.90 5.87
C LEU A 260 16.91 1.81 5.93
N ALA A 261 18.11 2.11 6.43
CA ALA A 261 19.12 1.09 6.70
C ALA A 261 18.71 0.11 7.83
N SER A 262 17.79 0.52 8.72
CA SER A 262 17.29 -0.32 9.82
C SER A 262 16.04 -1.13 9.42
N PRO A 263 15.76 -2.28 10.06
CA PRO A 263 14.58 -3.10 9.74
C PRO A 263 13.26 -2.33 9.89
N ILE A 264 12.23 -2.78 9.16
CA ILE A 264 10.85 -2.36 9.43
C ILE A 264 10.48 -2.86 10.83
N ASP A 265 9.90 -1.98 11.63
CA ASP A 265 9.50 -2.30 12.99
C ASP A 265 8.03 -1.99 13.28
N GLY A 266 7.32 -1.44 12.31
CA GLY A 266 6.00 -0.91 12.56
C GLY A 266 5.32 -0.30 11.35
N ALA A 267 4.19 0.35 11.63
CA ALA A 267 3.44 1.12 10.66
C ALA A 267 2.79 2.33 11.33
N ILE A 268 2.70 3.41 10.57
CA ILE A 268 1.99 4.64 10.92
C ILE A 268 0.72 4.66 10.11
N THR A 269 -0.43 4.84 10.77
CA THR A 269 -1.76 4.81 10.17
C THR A 269 -2.56 6.00 10.63
N LEU A 270 -2.91 6.87 9.68
CA LEU A 270 -3.98 7.84 9.83
C LEU A 270 -5.27 7.19 9.36
N ASN A 271 -6.24 7.05 10.25
CA ASN A 271 -7.56 6.50 9.95
C ASN A 271 -8.62 7.53 10.34
N HIS A 272 -9.05 8.31 9.35
CA HIS A 272 -10.03 9.39 9.40
C HIS A 272 -9.70 10.53 10.37
N ASP A 273 -9.86 10.29 11.67
CA ASP A 273 -9.73 11.25 12.77
C ASP A 273 -8.73 10.78 13.85
N VAL A 274 -8.01 9.69 13.61
CA VAL A 274 -6.99 9.19 14.55
C VAL A 274 -5.72 8.83 13.80
N LEU A 275 -4.59 9.37 14.26
CA LEU A 275 -3.26 8.90 13.89
C LEU A 275 -2.76 7.90 14.92
N THR A 276 -2.27 6.75 14.45
CA THR A 276 -1.62 5.74 15.29
C THR A 276 -0.26 5.37 14.74
N TRP A 277 0.68 5.08 15.64
CA TRP A 277 1.94 4.45 15.28
C TRP A 277 2.09 3.18 16.11
N ARG A 278 2.16 2.03 15.44
CA ARG A 278 2.46 0.75 16.07
C ARG A 278 3.89 0.35 15.75
N ARG A 279 4.65 -0.04 16.78
CA ARG A 279 6.02 -0.55 16.69
C ARG A 279 6.14 -1.83 17.50
N LYS A 280 6.65 -2.90 16.89
CA LYS A 280 6.88 -4.22 17.51
C LYS A 280 5.61 -4.72 18.22
N GLY A 281 4.48 -4.67 17.51
CA GLY A 281 3.13 -4.95 17.99
C GLY A 281 2.49 -3.82 18.82
N ARG A 282 3.26 -3.03 19.55
CA ARG A 282 2.74 -2.06 20.54
C ARG A 282 2.36 -0.74 19.90
N LYS A 283 1.22 -0.17 20.30
CA LYS A 283 0.82 1.19 19.95
C LYS A 283 1.66 2.17 20.77
N VAL A 284 2.54 2.92 20.11
CA VAL A 284 3.46 3.91 20.74
C VAL A 284 3.01 5.35 20.55
N VAL A 285 2.16 5.61 19.54
CA VAL A 285 1.46 6.88 19.36
C VAL A 285 -0.01 6.58 19.13
N GLU A 286 -0.86 7.37 19.77
CA GLU A 286 -2.27 7.52 19.46
C GLU A 286 -2.63 8.99 19.63
N TRP A 287 -2.99 9.62 18.52
CA TRP A 287 -3.33 11.03 18.47
C TRP A 287 -4.73 11.17 17.84
N PRO A 288 -5.76 11.41 18.67
CA PRO A 288 -7.07 11.82 18.19
C PRO A 288 -7.00 13.24 17.61
N LEU A 289 -7.36 13.37 16.34
CA LEU A 289 -7.37 14.61 15.57
C LEU A 289 -8.76 15.24 15.72
N ARG A 290 -8.83 16.46 16.25
CA ARG A 290 -10.08 17.17 16.57
C ARG A 290 -10.48 18.21 15.54
N SER A 291 -9.58 18.55 14.62
CA SER A 291 -9.82 19.48 13.53
C SER A 291 -9.14 19.03 12.25
N GLU A 292 -9.56 19.63 11.13
CA GLU A 292 -8.87 19.46 9.85
C GLU A 292 -7.42 19.95 9.90
N GLU A 293 -7.15 21.03 10.63
CA GLU A 293 -5.81 21.57 10.81
C GLU A 293 -4.88 20.57 11.50
N GLU A 294 -5.36 19.90 12.56
CA GLU A 294 -4.61 18.83 13.23
C GLU A 294 -4.34 17.65 12.27
N ARG A 295 -5.30 17.30 11.41
CA ARG A 295 -5.12 16.23 10.42
C ARG A 295 -4.08 16.57 9.37
N LEU A 296 -4.12 17.80 8.83
CA LEU A 296 -3.13 18.30 7.88
C LEU A 296 -1.74 18.33 8.51
N HIS A 297 -1.65 18.78 9.77
CA HIS A 297 -0.38 18.78 10.51
C HIS A 297 0.16 17.35 10.72
N ALA A 298 -0.71 16.39 11.04
CA ALA A 298 -0.31 14.99 11.18
C ALA A 298 0.18 14.38 9.85
N LEU A 299 -0.45 14.71 8.72
CA LEU A 299 0.01 14.29 7.39
C LEU A 299 1.43 14.80 7.09
N GLU A 300 1.70 16.06 7.40
CA GLU A 300 3.03 16.65 7.22
C GLU A 300 4.06 16.00 8.15
N MET A 301 3.79 15.97 9.46
CA MET A 301 4.72 15.46 10.49
C MET A 301 5.06 13.98 10.32
N PHE A 302 4.09 13.15 9.93
CA PHE A 302 4.26 11.69 9.95
C PHE A 302 4.47 11.09 8.57
N PHE A 303 4.01 11.73 7.50
CA PHE A 303 4.13 11.19 6.14
C PHE A 303 5.01 12.06 5.24
N GLY A 304 5.34 13.29 5.67
CA GLY A 304 6.02 14.27 4.83
C GLY A 304 5.14 14.77 3.68
N THR A 305 3.82 14.63 3.81
CA THR A 305 2.84 15.02 2.80
C THR A 305 2.40 16.46 3.02
N THR A 306 2.64 17.31 2.04
CA THR A 306 2.19 18.71 2.04
C THR A 306 1.13 18.90 0.96
N LEU A 307 0.06 19.61 1.30
CA LEU A 307 -1.02 19.97 0.37
C LEU A 307 -1.01 21.48 0.12
N SER A 308 -1.31 21.90 -1.10
CA SER A 308 -1.48 23.31 -1.47
C SER A 308 -2.70 23.92 -0.76
N GLU A 309 -2.82 25.24 -0.78
CA GLU A 309 -4.01 25.94 -0.25
C GLU A 309 -5.30 25.47 -0.96
N GLU A 310 -5.27 25.39 -2.29
CA GLU A 310 -6.39 24.89 -3.11
C GLU A 310 -6.77 23.43 -2.76
N GLU A 311 -5.78 22.56 -2.54
CA GLU A 311 -6.05 21.16 -2.14
C GLU A 311 -6.69 21.09 -0.74
N ARG A 312 -6.29 21.96 0.19
CA ARG A 312 -6.86 22.03 1.55
C ARG A 312 -8.30 22.51 1.55
N GLU A 313 -8.66 23.44 0.67
CA GLU A 313 -10.04 23.92 0.54
C GLU A 313 -10.99 22.84 0.02
N ALA A 314 -10.49 21.90 -0.79
CA ALA A 314 -11.33 20.88 -1.42
C ALA A 314 -12.03 19.94 -0.43
N ILE A 315 -11.57 19.83 0.83
CA ILE A 315 -12.20 18.98 1.83
C ILE A 315 -13.29 19.69 2.65
N LEU A 316 -13.34 21.02 2.61
CA LEU A 316 -14.26 21.81 3.42
C LEU A 316 -15.72 21.44 3.11
N ASP A 317 -16.55 21.41 4.16
CA ASP A 317 -17.97 21.06 4.12
C ASP A 317 -18.30 19.65 3.56
N THR A 318 -17.30 18.78 3.43
CA THR A 318 -17.51 17.37 3.07
C THR A 318 -17.76 16.51 4.31
N ALA A 319 -18.42 15.36 4.12
CA ALA A 319 -18.59 14.36 5.17
C ALA A 319 -17.25 13.79 5.70
N ALA A 320 -16.14 14.00 4.99
CA ALA A 320 -14.83 13.52 5.37
C ALA A 320 -14.05 14.52 6.26
N MET A 321 -14.49 15.78 6.34
CA MET A 321 -13.85 16.84 7.15
C MET A 321 -13.92 16.51 8.64
N VAL A 322 -12.80 16.66 9.35
CA VAL A 322 -12.76 16.46 10.81
C VAL A 322 -13.16 17.75 11.53
N GLY A 323 -14.03 17.62 12.53
CA GLY A 323 -14.46 18.75 13.34
C GLY A 323 -15.38 19.74 12.60
N ALA A 324 -16.04 19.30 11.53
CA ALA A 324 -17.06 20.09 10.84
C ALA A 324 -18.11 20.58 11.86
N ARG A 325 -18.29 21.90 11.95
CA ARG A 325 -19.36 22.49 12.75
C ARG A 325 -20.69 22.02 12.17
N VAL A 326 -21.62 21.59 13.03
CA VAL A 326 -23.03 21.60 12.64
C VAL A 326 -23.31 23.05 12.24
N MET A 327 -23.70 23.27 10.98
CA MET A 327 -24.27 24.56 10.61
C MET A 327 -25.53 24.72 11.46
N ASP A 328 -25.45 25.56 12.48
CA ASP A 328 -26.64 26.12 13.11
C ASP A 328 -27.35 26.92 12.02
N HIS A 329 -28.26 26.26 11.31
CA HIS A 329 -29.19 26.92 10.42
C HIS A 329 -30.12 27.76 11.29
N ALA A 330 -29.83 29.06 11.36
CA ALA A 330 -30.75 30.08 11.86
C ALA A 330 -31.89 30.34 10.87
#